data_AF-A0A924DMS3-F1
#
_entry.id   AF-A0A924DMS3-F1
#
_cell.length_a   1.000
_cell.length_b   1.000
_cell.length_c   1.000
_cell.angle_alpha   90.00
_cell.angle_beta   90.00
_cell.angle_gamma   90.00
#
_symmetry.space_group_name_H-M   'P 1'
#
loop_
_entity.id
_entity.type
_entity.pdbx_description
1 polymer ?
#
loop_
_entity_poly.entity_id
_entity_poly.type
_entity_poly.pdbx_seq_one_letter_code
_entity_poly.pdbx_strand_id
1 'polypeptide(L)'
;MKSHLWFRRKTYGWGWTPITWQGWAVTALCLVIPLSIKLITKSLELSKNEQNFFVFATLPLVVVALVFVCLRYGEKPRWQWGIKTTKLSHIELSVSNYRESIIFYDLILLSLGWERLVTRTEHTTYSDGTLKIVLCPVEEEYLKDGYHRKRIGLNHLAFYTKTKELVDQFHKEILLANNIPVLYEKCPSGDSNYYSVYFEDPDRIKLEVVFAPHYCEKAYWPNTVENTYDPYQP
;
A
#
# COMPACT_ATOMS: atom_id res chain seq x y z
N MET A 1 -11.67 23.00 12.73
CA MET A 1 -11.22 21.62 13.03
C MET A 1 -12.33 20.92 13.79
N LYS A 2 -12.92 19.82 13.26
CA LYS A 2 -13.94 19.08 14.01
C LYS A 2 -13.27 18.35 15.18
N SER A 3 -13.54 18.84 16.38
CA SER A 3 -13.11 18.29 17.66
C SER A 3 -13.67 16.87 17.84
N HIS A 4 -12.76 15.90 17.96
CA HIS A 4 -12.99 14.51 18.39
C HIS A 4 -13.98 13.67 17.54
N LEU A 5 -13.49 13.10 16.43
CA LEU A 5 -14.23 12.12 15.63
C LEU A 5 -14.46 10.83 16.42
N TRP A 6 -15.68 10.30 16.40
CA TRP A 6 -15.99 8.98 16.98
C TRP A 6 -15.81 7.85 15.99
N PHE A 7 -16.05 8.15 14.72
CA PHE A 7 -16.02 7.23 13.59
C PHE A 7 -15.11 7.79 12.49
N ARG A 8 -14.20 6.97 11.96
CA ARG A 8 -13.39 7.31 10.80
C ARG A 8 -13.91 6.58 9.57
N ARG A 9 -13.75 7.16 8.38
CA ARG A 9 -14.11 6.45 7.15
C ARG A 9 -13.24 5.20 6.99
N LYS A 10 -13.82 4.12 6.45
CA LYS A 10 -13.05 2.92 6.09
C LYS A 10 -11.98 3.25 5.05
N THR A 11 -10.82 2.59 5.16
CA THR A 11 -9.72 2.69 4.19
C THR A 11 -10.13 2.14 2.84
N TYR A 12 -10.91 1.06 2.83
CA TYR A 12 -11.47 0.43 1.63
C TYR A 12 -13.00 0.34 1.70
N GLY A 13 -13.65 0.60 0.58
CA GLY A 13 -15.10 0.53 0.42
C GLY A 13 -15.85 1.76 0.96
N TRP A 14 -17.11 1.55 1.35
CA TRP A 14 -18.00 2.60 1.85
C TRP A 14 -18.32 2.39 3.34
N GLY A 15 -18.39 3.49 4.09
CA GLY A 15 -18.84 3.51 5.48
C GLY A 15 -17.75 3.90 6.47
N TRP A 16 -17.92 3.48 7.72
CA TRP A 16 -17.13 3.91 8.86
C TRP A 16 -16.63 2.77 9.74
N THR A 17 -15.61 3.06 10.54
CA THR A 17 -15.09 2.24 11.63
C THR A 17 -15.02 3.08 12.90
N PRO A 18 -15.48 2.59 14.06
CA PRO A 18 -15.32 3.29 15.33
C PRO A 18 -13.84 3.41 15.72
N ILE A 19 -13.43 4.59 16.18
CA ILE A 19 -12.04 4.89 16.56
C ILE A 19 -11.91 5.39 18.01
N THR A 20 -13.03 5.45 18.73
CA THR A 20 -13.10 5.94 20.12
C THR A 20 -14.02 5.04 20.94
N TRP A 21 -13.93 5.12 22.27
CA TRP A 21 -14.83 4.37 23.15
C TRP A 21 -16.29 4.77 22.95
N GLN A 22 -16.60 6.03 22.64
CA GLN A 22 -17.97 6.47 22.32
C GLN A 22 -18.48 5.79 21.05
N GLY A 23 -17.66 5.72 20.00
CA GLY A 23 -18.01 5.03 18.75
C GLY A 23 -18.25 3.53 18.96
N TRP A 24 -17.41 2.87 19.77
CA TRP A 24 -17.59 1.48 20.14
C TRP A 24 -18.84 1.26 21.01
N ALA A 25 -19.10 2.14 21.99
CA ALA A 25 -20.30 2.07 22.83
C ALA A 25 -21.59 2.20 22.01
N VAL A 26 -21.64 3.15 21.06
CA VAL A 26 -22.79 3.28 20.13
C VAL A 26 -22.95 2.03 19.27
N THR A 27 -21.85 1.48 18.75
CA THR A 27 -21.87 0.25 17.94
C THR A 27 -22.39 -0.94 18.75
N ALA A 28 -21.96 -1.09 20.00
CA ALA A 28 -22.42 -2.14 20.91
C ALA A 28 -23.90 -1.98 21.26
N LEU A 29 -24.35 -0.75 21.53
CA LEU A 29 -25.76 -0.44 21.82
C LEU A 29 -26.68 -0.83 20.64
N CYS A 30 -26.21 -0.69 19.40
CA CYS A 30 -26.95 -1.13 18.22
C CYS A 30 -27.20 -2.65 18.19
N LEU A 31 -26.32 -3.45 18.81
CA LEU A 31 -26.50 -4.90 18.94
C LEU A 31 -27.34 -5.26 20.17
N VAL A 32 -27.14 -4.56 21.29
CA VAL A 32 -27.83 -4.82 22.56
C VAL A 32 -29.32 -4.50 22.47
N ILE A 33 -29.72 -3.40 21.82
CA ILE A 33 -31.13 -2.97 21.79
C ILE A 33 -32.07 -4.05 21.22
N PRO A 34 -31.84 -4.62 20.02
CA PRO A 34 -32.71 -5.68 19.49
C PRO A 34 -32.73 -6.94 20.37
N LEU A 35 -31.60 -7.29 21.00
CA LEU A 35 -31.49 -8.41 21.93
C LEU A 35 -32.32 -8.16 23.21
N SER A 36 -32.22 -6.97 23.79
CA SER A 36 -33.01 -6.58 24.96
C SER A 36 -34.50 -6.59 24.66
N ILE A 37 -34.94 -6.10 23.50
CA ILE A 37 -36.34 -6.17 23.08
C ILE A 37 -36.82 -7.61 22.98
N LYS A 38 -36.01 -8.51 22.41
CA LYS A 38 -36.35 -9.93 22.36
C LYS A 38 -36.50 -10.54 23.76
N LEU A 39 -35.62 -10.19 24.70
CA LEU A 39 -35.70 -10.68 26.08
C LEU A 39 -36.92 -10.12 26.82
N ILE A 40 -37.20 -8.82 26.66
CA ILE A 40 -38.35 -8.16 27.28
C ILE A 40 -39.64 -8.75 26.72
N THR A 41 -39.78 -8.83 25.41
CA THR A 41 -40.99 -9.38 24.77
C THR A 41 -41.22 -10.85 25.13
N LYS A 42 -40.14 -11.63 25.31
CA LYS A 42 -40.21 -12.98 25.88
C LYS A 42 -40.68 -12.98 27.35
N SER A 43 -40.18 -12.06 28.18
CA SER A 43 -40.59 -11.95 29.59
C SER A 43 -42.04 -11.52 29.76
N LEU A 44 -42.59 -10.85 28.74
CA LEU A 44 -44.00 -10.46 28.64
C LEU A 44 -44.88 -11.56 28.01
N GLU A 45 -44.32 -12.76 27.79
CA GLU A 45 -45.02 -13.92 27.20
C GLU A 45 -45.68 -13.64 25.84
N LEU A 46 -45.18 -12.66 25.09
CA LEU A 46 -45.66 -12.35 23.73
C LEU A 46 -45.43 -13.53 22.80
N SER A 47 -46.31 -13.68 21.80
CA SER A 47 -46.18 -14.73 20.80
C SER A 47 -44.89 -14.57 19.99
N LYS A 48 -44.39 -15.66 19.39
CA LYS A 48 -43.18 -15.62 18.54
C LYS A 48 -43.32 -14.62 17.39
N ASN A 49 -44.53 -14.47 16.83
CA ASN A 49 -44.79 -13.53 15.73
C ASN A 49 -44.66 -12.08 16.19
N GLU A 50 -45.19 -11.76 17.37
CA GLU A 50 -45.06 -10.42 17.97
C GLU A 50 -43.62 -10.12 18.35
N GLN A 51 -42.90 -11.06 18.97
CA GLN A 51 -41.48 -10.91 19.27
C GLN A 51 -40.67 -10.60 18.00
N ASN A 52 -40.89 -11.38 16.93
CA ASN A 52 -40.23 -11.16 15.64
C ASN A 52 -40.58 -9.78 15.07
N PHE A 53 -41.86 -9.40 15.10
CA PHE A 53 -42.31 -8.09 14.63
C PHE A 53 -41.55 -6.95 15.32
N PHE A 54 -41.48 -6.94 16.65
CA PHE A 54 -40.77 -5.89 17.40
C PHE A 54 -39.27 -5.86 17.11
N VAL A 55 -38.62 -7.03 16.99
CA VAL A 55 -37.21 -7.11 16.63
C VAL A 55 -36.96 -6.55 15.23
N PHE A 56 -37.73 -6.98 14.23
CA PHE A 56 -37.57 -6.51 12.86
C PHE A 56 -37.93 -5.03 12.69
N ALA A 57 -38.91 -4.52 13.42
CA ALA A 57 -39.25 -3.10 13.43
C ALA A 57 -38.13 -2.24 14.04
N THR A 58 -37.36 -2.78 15.00
CA THR A 58 -36.30 -2.04 15.68
C THR A 58 -35.01 -1.95 14.87
N LEU A 59 -34.67 -2.97 14.08
CA LEU A 59 -33.46 -2.99 13.26
C LEU A 59 -33.28 -1.73 12.37
N PRO A 60 -34.26 -1.30 11.54
CA PRO A 60 -34.10 -0.11 10.72
C PRO A 60 -33.99 1.17 11.56
N LEU A 61 -34.67 1.26 12.71
CA LEU A 61 -34.58 2.41 13.61
C LEU A 61 -33.17 2.56 14.18
N VAL A 62 -32.57 1.45 14.61
CA VAL A 62 -31.19 1.41 15.11
C VAL A 62 -30.20 1.75 14.00
N VAL A 63 -30.40 1.23 12.78
CA VAL A 63 -29.54 1.55 11.63
C VAL A 63 -29.62 3.04 11.26
N VAL A 64 -30.82 3.62 11.21
CA VAL A 64 -31.00 5.06 10.94
C VAL A 64 -30.34 5.90 12.03
N ALA A 65 -30.50 5.53 13.31
CA ALA A 65 -29.84 6.21 14.41
C ALA A 65 -28.30 6.11 14.31
N LEU A 66 -27.78 4.92 13.99
CA LEU A 66 -26.34 4.72 13.78
C LEU A 66 -25.81 5.55 12.62
N VAL A 67 -26.50 5.57 11.48
CA VAL A 67 -26.14 6.40 10.32
C VAL A 67 -26.16 7.88 10.70
N PHE A 68 -27.17 8.34 11.44
CA PHE A 68 -27.25 9.71 11.92
C PHE A 68 -26.06 10.09 12.82
N VAL A 69 -25.70 9.22 13.78
CA VAL A 69 -24.53 9.42 14.65
C VAL A 69 -23.23 9.42 13.82
N CYS A 70 -23.06 8.48 12.88
CA CYS A 70 -21.91 8.43 11.99
C CYS A 70 -21.79 9.68 11.11
N LEU A 71 -22.89 10.23 10.61
CA LEU A 71 -22.89 11.48 9.84
C LEU A 71 -22.55 12.70 10.70
N ARG A 72 -22.96 12.70 11.98
CA ARG A 72 -22.74 13.81 12.91
C ARG A 72 -21.34 13.85 13.51
N TYR A 73 -20.83 12.68 13.91
CA TYR A 73 -19.58 12.50 14.66
C TYR A 73 -18.49 11.74 13.88
N GLY A 74 -18.75 11.40 12.62
CA GLY A 74 -17.78 10.81 11.72
C GLY A 74 -17.44 11.71 10.53
N GLU A 75 -16.49 11.23 9.73
CA GLU A 75 -16.12 11.85 8.46
C GLU A 75 -17.25 11.71 7.43
N LYS A 76 -17.40 12.63 6.46
CA LYS A 76 -18.41 12.47 5.40
C LYS A 76 -18.22 11.13 4.68
N PRO A 77 -19.26 10.33 4.42
CA PRO A 77 -19.09 9.06 3.74
C PRO A 77 -18.71 9.30 2.28
N ARG A 78 -17.83 8.47 1.75
CA ARG A 78 -17.56 8.32 0.31
C ARG A 78 -16.87 6.99 0.09
N TRP A 79 -16.92 6.50 -1.14
CA TRP A 79 -16.15 5.34 -1.53
C TRP A 79 -14.64 5.61 -1.39
N GLN A 80 -13.88 4.70 -0.78
CA GLN A 80 -12.42 4.72 -0.72
C GLN A 80 -11.82 3.48 -1.39
N TRP A 81 -10.68 3.69 -2.06
CA TRP A 81 -9.88 2.65 -2.72
C TRP A 81 -8.52 2.46 -2.03
N GLY A 82 -8.41 2.77 -0.73
CA GLY A 82 -7.19 2.56 0.02
C GLY A 82 -6.39 3.82 0.37
N ILE A 83 -5.10 3.59 0.61
CA ILE A 83 -4.11 4.56 1.08
C ILE A 83 -3.86 5.61 -0.01
N LYS A 84 -4.03 6.90 0.31
CA LYS A 84 -4.02 8.01 -0.66
C LYS A 84 -2.68 8.72 -0.85
N THR A 85 -1.61 8.22 -0.25
CA THR A 85 -0.35 8.97 -0.11
C THR A 85 0.87 8.21 -0.58
N THR A 86 0.72 7.36 -1.60
CA THR A 86 1.87 6.70 -2.23
C THR A 86 2.49 7.56 -3.32
N LYS A 87 3.78 7.35 -3.59
CA LYS A 87 4.52 7.93 -4.71
C LYS A 87 5.25 6.80 -5.44
N LEU A 88 5.78 7.03 -6.64
CA LEU A 88 6.78 6.13 -7.19
C LEU A 88 8.07 6.26 -6.38
N SER A 89 8.63 5.12 -5.98
CA SER A 89 9.92 5.02 -5.30
C SER A 89 11.02 4.93 -6.34
N HIS A 90 10.96 3.88 -7.17
CA HIS A 90 11.93 3.65 -8.22
C HIS A 90 11.38 2.79 -9.36
N ILE A 91 12.08 2.86 -10.48
CA ILE A 91 11.86 2.05 -11.67
C ILE A 91 13.16 1.29 -11.94
N GLU A 92 13.08 -0.02 -12.08
CA GLU A 92 14.22 -0.85 -12.44
C GLU A 92 14.12 -1.34 -13.89
N LEU A 93 15.23 -1.21 -14.61
CA LEU A 93 15.38 -1.59 -16.01
C LEU A 93 16.47 -2.64 -16.14
N SER A 94 16.13 -3.80 -16.70
CA SER A 94 17.12 -4.79 -17.11
C SER A 94 17.75 -4.39 -18.44
N VAL A 95 19.08 -4.36 -18.49
CA VAL A 95 19.86 -3.96 -19.67
C VAL A 95 20.82 -5.07 -20.11
N SER A 96 20.94 -5.26 -21.43
CA SER A 96 21.79 -6.32 -22.00
C SER A 96 23.27 -5.96 -21.99
N ASN A 97 23.61 -4.72 -22.36
CA ASN A 97 24.97 -4.19 -22.25
C ASN A 97 25.02 -3.14 -21.14
N TYR A 98 25.49 -3.57 -19.98
CA TYR A 98 25.47 -2.76 -18.77
C TYR A 98 26.37 -1.52 -18.88
N ARG A 99 27.59 -1.69 -19.40
CA ARG A 99 28.55 -0.61 -19.63
C ARG A 99 27.98 0.47 -20.56
N GLU A 100 27.52 0.07 -21.74
CA GLU A 100 26.97 1.01 -22.73
C GLU A 100 25.73 1.72 -22.21
N SER A 101 24.88 1.00 -21.46
CA SER A 101 23.69 1.57 -20.86
C SER A 101 24.04 2.64 -19.83
N ILE A 102 24.99 2.37 -18.92
CA ILE A 102 25.40 3.37 -17.92
C ILE A 102 25.93 4.62 -18.62
N ILE A 103 26.81 4.48 -19.62
CA ILE A 103 27.36 5.64 -20.37
C ILE A 103 26.23 6.45 -21.04
N PHE A 104 25.25 5.77 -21.63
CA PHE A 104 24.10 6.43 -22.27
C PHE A 104 23.22 7.16 -21.25
N TYR A 105 22.90 6.54 -20.12
CA TYR A 105 22.08 7.15 -19.08
C TYR A 105 22.84 8.26 -18.34
N ASP A 106 24.15 8.17 -18.16
CA ASP A 106 24.98 9.26 -17.64
C ASP A 106 24.83 10.51 -18.53
N LEU A 107 24.93 10.35 -19.86
CA LEU A 107 24.80 11.46 -20.81
C LEU A 107 23.46 12.19 -20.67
N ILE A 108 22.36 11.44 -20.54
CA ILE A 108 21.01 12.01 -20.52
C ILE A 108 20.62 12.48 -19.13
N LEU A 109 20.77 11.64 -18.11
CA LEU A 109 20.25 11.93 -16.77
C LEU A 109 21.09 13.01 -16.09
N LEU A 110 22.42 12.96 -16.17
CA LEU A 110 23.27 13.98 -15.54
C LEU A 110 23.07 15.36 -16.18
N SER A 111 22.85 15.42 -17.50
CA SER A 111 22.54 16.68 -18.19
C SER A 111 21.17 17.25 -17.83
N LEU A 112 20.24 16.41 -17.37
CA LEU A 112 18.93 16.81 -16.84
C LEU A 112 18.96 17.11 -15.33
N GLY A 113 20.14 17.07 -14.69
CA GLY A 113 20.32 17.38 -13.27
C GLY A 113 20.05 16.22 -12.32
N TRP A 114 19.94 14.99 -12.83
CA TRP A 114 19.96 13.81 -11.97
C TRP A 114 21.36 13.54 -11.46
N GLU A 115 21.45 12.83 -10.34
CA GLU A 115 22.71 12.39 -9.76
C GLU A 115 22.81 10.87 -9.82
N ARG A 116 23.98 10.36 -10.19
CA ARG A 116 24.31 8.94 -10.04
C ARG A 116 24.72 8.66 -8.60
N LEU A 117 23.99 7.75 -7.94
CA LEU A 117 24.12 7.49 -6.51
C LEU A 117 25.17 6.43 -6.19
N VAL A 118 25.13 5.33 -6.94
CA VAL A 118 26.00 4.17 -6.74
C VAL A 118 26.09 3.39 -8.05
N THR A 119 27.26 2.81 -8.28
CA THR A 119 27.55 1.92 -9.41
C THR A 119 28.16 0.63 -8.86
N ARG A 120 27.40 -0.46 -8.97
CA ARG A 120 27.78 -1.82 -8.57
C ARG A 120 27.89 -2.71 -9.79
N THR A 121 28.48 -3.89 -9.61
CA THR A 121 28.39 -4.99 -10.59
C THR A 121 26.93 -5.37 -10.86
N GLU A 122 26.08 -5.37 -9.82
CA GLU A 122 24.69 -5.81 -9.92
C GLU A 122 23.69 -4.72 -10.34
N HIS A 123 24.00 -3.44 -10.10
CA HIS A 123 23.09 -2.34 -10.44
C HIS A 123 23.73 -0.97 -10.38
N THR A 124 23.17 -0.01 -11.12
CA THR A 124 23.50 1.41 -11.06
C THR A 124 22.24 2.21 -10.78
N THR A 125 22.29 3.12 -9.81
CA THR A 125 21.14 3.92 -9.41
C THR A 125 21.35 5.40 -9.68
N TYR A 126 20.34 6.03 -10.27
CA TYR A 126 20.24 7.47 -10.48
C TYR A 126 19.07 8.05 -9.69
N SER A 127 19.14 9.33 -9.29
CA SER A 127 18.02 10.02 -8.66
C SER A 127 17.97 11.52 -9.00
N ASP A 128 16.76 12.05 -9.07
CA ASP A 128 16.46 13.50 -9.12
C ASP A 128 16.15 14.09 -7.73
N GLY A 129 16.34 13.32 -6.67
CA GLY A 129 15.92 13.68 -5.31
C GLY A 129 14.50 13.26 -4.94
N THR A 130 13.71 12.72 -5.87
CA THR A 130 12.35 12.23 -5.63
C THR A 130 12.16 10.78 -6.10
N LEU A 131 12.50 10.50 -7.35
CA LEU A 131 12.41 9.19 -8.00
C LEU A 131 13.82 8.61 -8.16
N LYS A 132 13.91 7.27 -8.27
CA LYS A 132 15.13 6.61 -8.75
C LYS A 132 14.90 5.80 -10.02
N ILE A 133 15.92 5.79 -10.86
CA ILE A 133 16.03 4.87 -11.99
C ILE A 133 17.19 3.94 -11.69
N VAL A 134 16.94 2.64 -11.74
CA VAL A 134 17.91 1.59 -11.47
C VAL A 134 18.14 0.82 -12.77
N LEU A 135 19.41 0.67 -13.15
CA LEU A 135 19.83 -0.19 -14.25
C LEU A 135 20.43 -1.45 -13.67
N CYS A 136 19.97 -2.62 -14.09
CA CYS A 136 20.53 -3.91 -13.70
C CYS A 136 20.97 -4.67 -14.95
N PRO A 137 22.19 -5.26 -14.99
CA PRO A 137 22.53 -6.20 -16.04
C PRO A 137 21.54 -7.36 -15.99
N VAL A 138 21.06 -7.77 -17.16
CA VAL A 138 20.23 -8.98 -17.27
C VAL A 138 21.11 -10.21 -17.07
N GLU A 139 20.59 -11.24 -16.39
CA GLU A 139 21.29 -12.51 -16.25
C GLU A 139 21.48 -13.18 -17.62
N GLU A 140 22.60 -13.90 -17.77
CA GLU A 140 23.05 -14.43 -19.06
C GLU A 140 22.01 -15.33 -19.74
N GLU A 141 21.24 -16.08 -18.95
CA GLU A 141 20.21 -16.98 -19.45
C GLU A 141 19.04 -16.29 -20.17
N TYR A 142 18.77 -15.01 -19.85
CA TYR A 142 17.68 -14.22 -20.43
C TYR A 142 18.13 -13.26 -21.54
N LEU A 143 19.44 -13.14 -21.81
CA LEU A 143 19.98 -12.24 -22.86
C LEU A 143 19.36 -12.52 -24.23
N LYS A 144 19.11 -13.79 -24.55
CA LYS A 144 18.58 -14.25 -25.85
C LYS A 144 17.17 -13.74 -26.15
N ASP A 145 16.37 -13.44 -25.14
CA ASP A 145 14.96 -13.05 -25.32
C ASP A 145 14.86 -11.59 -25.81
N GLY A 146 15.86 -10.78 -25.47
CA GLY A 146 16.01 -9.38 -25.86
C GLY A 146 14.89 -8.47 -25.34
N TYR A 147 14.95 -7.19 -25.71
CA TYR A 147 13.90 -6.23 -25.39
C TYR A 147 13.25 -5.69 -26.67
N HIS A 148 11.93 -5.55 -26.64
CA HIS A 148 11.20 -4.81 -27.66
C HIS A 148 10.16 -3.93 -26.98
N ARG A 149 10.20 -2.62 -27.24
CA ARG A 149 9.36 -1.58 -26.61
C ARG A 149 7.83 -1.75 -26.71
N LYS A 150 7.37 -2.72 -27.50
CA LYS A 150 5.94 -3.08 -27.64
C LYS A 150 5.60 -4.47 -27.08
N ARG A 151 6.57 -5.16 -26.48
CA ARG A 151 6.35 -6.38 -25.71
C ARG A 151 6.04 -5.99 -24.27
N ILE A 152 5.39 -6.90 -23.56
CA ILE A 152 5.14 -6.76 -22.13
C ILE A 152 6.49 -6.70 -21.41
N GLY A 153 6.66 -5.74 -20.50
CA GLY A 153 7.71 -5.83 -19.49
C GLY A 153 8.52 -4.57 -19.20
N LEU A 154 9.07 -4.61 -17.99
CA LEU A 154 10.19 -3.88 -17.39
C LEU A 154 10.61 -4.75 -16.17
N ASN A 155 11.75 -4.53 -15.51
CA ASN A 155 12.15 -5.41 -14.40
C ASN A 155 11.16 -5.29 -13.23
N HIS A 156 11.06 -4.12 -12.62
CA HIS A 156 10.02 -3.86 -11.62
C HIS A 156 9.72 -2.37 -11.36
N LEU A 157 8.56 -2.13 -10.74
CA LEU A 157 8.12 -0.82 -10.25
C LEU A 157 7.92 -0.85 -8.75
N ALA A 158 8.38 0.20 -8.06
CA ALA A 158 8.22 0.31 -6.63
C ALA A 158 7.37 1.52 -6.23
N PHE A 159 6.45 1.31 -5.29
CA PHE A 159 5.57 2.33 -4.73
C PHE A 159 5.97 2.64 -3.29
N TYR A 160 6.33 3.89 -3.05
CA TYR A 160 6.69 4.41 -1.74
C TYR A 160 5.48 4.57 -0.83
N THR A 161 5.64 4.18 0.43
CA THR A 161 4.71 4.42 1.53
C THR A 161 5.40 5.18 2.66
N LYS A 162 4.63 5.94 3.43
CA LYS A 162 5.16 6.82 4.49
C LYS A 162 5.54 6.10 5.78
N THR A 163 5.02 4.89 6.01
CA THR A 163 5.25 4.14 7.26
C THR A 163 5.24 2.64 6.97
N LYS A 164 5.90 1.85 7.84
CA LYS A 164 5.92 0.38 7.74
C LYS A 164 4.54 -0.24 7.85
N GLU A 165 3.70 0.31 8.73
CA GLU A 165 2.35 -0.20 8.98
C GLU A 165 1.47 -0.10 7.72
N LEU A 166 1.75 0.84 6.81
CA LEU A 166 1.05 0.92 5.53
C LEU A 166 1.44 -0.22 4.59
N VAL A 167 2.69 -0.71 4.65
CA VAL A 167 3.14 -1.90 3.91
C VAL A 167 2.43 -3.14 4.46
N ASP A 168 2.39 -3.29 5.78
CA ASP A 168 1.68 -4.39 6.46
C ASP A 168 0.19 -4.39 6.15
N GLN A 169 -0.43 -3.21 6.23
CA GLN A 169 -1.83 -3.03 5.91
C GLN A 169 -2.12 -3.36 4.45
N PHE A 170 -1.26 -2.90 3.52
CA PHE A 170 -1.41 -3.24 2.10
C PHE A 170 -1.32 -4.74 1.87
N HIS A 171 -0.32 -5.42 2.45
CA HIS A 171 -0.18 -6.85 2.37
C HIS A 171 -1.43 -7.58 2.89
N LYS A 172 -1.92 -7.21 4.08
CA LYS A 172 -3.08 -7.88 4.70
C LYS A 172 -4.40 -7.59 3.99
N GLU A 173 -4.68 -6.32 3.71
CA GLU A 173 -5.99 -5.88 3.23
C GLU A 173 -6.15 -5.99 1.71
N ILE A 174 -5.03 -6.04 0.96
CA ILE A 174 -5.06 -6.17 -0.50
C ILE A 174 -4.50 -7.51 -0.95
N LEU A 175 -3.22 -7.80 -0.66
CA LEU A 175 -2.59 -9.00 -1.24
C LEU A 175 -3.24 -10.28 -0.71
N LEU A 176 -3.29 -10.46 0.61
CA LEU A 176 -3.90 -11.64 1.22
C LEU A 176 -5.41 -11.73 0.96
N ALA A 177 -6.13 -10.61 1.07
CA ALA A 177 -7.58 -10.58 0.88
C ALA A 177 -8.01 -10.94 -0.56
N ASN A 178 -7.14 -10.72 -1.55
CA ASN A 178 -7.41 -11.03 -2.96
C ASN A 178 -6.61 -12.24 -3.48
N ASN A 179 -5.96 -13.01 -2.60
CA ASN A 179 -5.12 -14.15 -2.95
C ASN A 179 -4.01 -13.83 -3.96
N ILE A 180 -3.40 -12.64 -3.86
CA ILE A 180 -2.26 -12.24 -4.69
C ILE A 180 -0.98 -12.78 -4.02
N PRO A 181 -0.21 -13.65 -4.70
CA PRO A 181 1.02 -14.20 -4.14
C PRO A 181 2.09 -13.13 -3.93
N VAL A 182 2.82 -13.25 -2.83
CA VAL A 182 4.04 -12.48 -2.57
C VAL A 182 5.27 -13.21 -3.10
N LEU A 183 6.30 -12.47 -3.49
CA LEU A 183 7.59 -12.99 -3.95
C LEU A 183 8.61 -13.04 -2.80
N TYR A 184 9.53 -14.00 -2.89
CA TYR A 184 10.66 -14.24 -1.99
C TYR A 184 10.25 -14.62 -0.55
N GLU A 185 9.69 -13.67 0.18
CA GLU A 185 9.27 -13.82 1.59
C GLU A 185 7.76 -13.97 1.70
N LYS A 186 7.27 -14.65 2.74
CA LYS A 186 5.82 -14.87 2.95
C LYS A 186 5.07 -13.63 3.47
N CYS A 187 5.80 -12.63 3.94
CA CYS A 187 5.24 -11.39 4.47
C CYS A 187 6.23 -10.23 4.24
N PRO A 188 5.79 -8.97 4.41
CA PRO A 188 6.68 -7.83 4.27
C PRO A 188 7.90 -7.95 5.19
N SER A 189 9.07 -7.63 4.66
CA SER A 189 10.37 -7.88 5.29
C SER A 189 11.33 -6.71 5.08
N GLY A 190 12.38 -6.64 5.90
CA GLY A 190 13.40 -5.59 5.85
C GLY A 190 13.66 -4.93 7.20
N ASP A 191 14.39 -3.81 7.20
CA ASP A 191 14.87 -3.11 8.39
C ASP A 191 14.23 -1.71 8.56
N SER A 192 14.77 -0.86 9.43
CA SER A 192 14.25 0.50 9.68
C SER A 192 14.40 1.46 8.49
N ASN A 193 15.30 1.16 7.56
CA ASN A 193 15.67 2.00 6.43
C ASN A 193 15.05 1.51 5.11
N TYR A 194 14.74 0.22 5.03
CA TYR A 194 14.11 -0.40 3.86
C TYR A 194 13.21 -1.56 4.29
N TYR A 195 11.90 -1.40 4.13
CA TYR A 195 10.91 -2.42 4.48
C TYR A 195 9.88 -2.55 3.37
N SER A 196 9.75 -3.73 2.77
CA SER A 196 8.92 -3.87 1.57
C SER A 196 8.24 -5.23 1.43
N VAL A 197 7.33 -5.28 0.45
CA VAL A 197 6.71 -6.51 -0.04
C VAL A 197 6.72 -6.51 -1.56
N TYR A 198 7.11 -7.65 -2.14
CA TYR A 198 7.15 -7.87 -3.58
C TYR A 198 6.02 -8.79 -4.00
N PHE A 199 5.45 -8.54 -5.18
CA PHE A 199 4.38 -9.33 -5.79
C PHE A 199 4.43 -9.15 -7.31
N GLU A 200 3.64 -9.92 -8.05
CA GLU A 200 3.54 -9.82 -9.51
C GLU A 200 2.18 -9.25 -9.92
N ASP A 201 2.16 -8.48 -11.01
CA ASP A 201 0.93 -8.17 -11.73
C ASP A 201 0.49 -9.37 -12.62
N PRO A 202 -0.67 -9.28 -13.32
CA PRO A 202 -1.15 -10.38 -14.17
C PRO A 202 -0.19 -10.81 -15.29
N ASP A 203 0.72 -9.92 -15.72
CA ASP A 203 1.71 -10.17 -16.76
C ASP A 203 3.09 -10.52 -16.18
N ARG A 204 3.17 -10.75 -14.87
CA ARG A 204 4.38 -11.06 -14.11
C ARG A 204 5.40 -9.92 -14.04
N ILE A 205 4.97 -8.68 -14.26
CA ILE A 205 5.79 -7.53 -13.92
C ILE A 205 5.90 -7.49 -12.40
N LYS A 206 7.13 -7.53 -11.89
CA LYS A 206 7.39 -7.43 -10.46
C LYS A 206 6.99 -6.04 -9.98
N LEU A 207 6.25 -6.00 -8.89
CA LEU A 207 5.81 -4.80 -8.20
C LEU A 207 6.27 -4.84 -6.76
N GLU A 208 6.60 -3.68 -6.22
CA GLU A 208 7.02 -3.52 -4.85
C GLU A 208 6.20 -2.42 -4.16
N VAL A 209 5.81 -2.66 -2.90
CA VAL A 209 5.36 -1.59 -1.99
C VAL A 209 6.38 -1.47 -0.86
N VAL A 210 6.98 -0.30 -0.73
CA VAL A 210 8.15 -0.09 0.13
C VAL A 210 7.99 1.12 1.06
N PHE A 211 8.43 0.96 2.31
CA PHE A 211 8.74 2.04 3.22
C PHE A 211 10.25 2.22 3.29
N ALA A 212 10.72 3.40 2.90
CA ALA A 212 12.12 3.78 2.99
C ALA A 212 12.22 5.27 3.37
N PRO A 213 12.33 5.60 4.67
CA PRO A 213 12.11 6.97 5.16
C PRO A 213 13.15 7.96 4.63
N HIS A 214 14.39 7.50 4.50
CA HIS A 214 15.51 8.32 4.04
C HIS A 214 15.81 8.15 2.54
N TYR A 215 14.89 7.53 1.79
CA TYR A 215 15.15 7.10 0.42
C TYR A 215 15.55 8.24 -0.52
N CYS A 216 14.99 9.44 -0.30
CA CYS A 216 15.23 10.67 -1.06
C CYS A 216 16.26 11.60 -0.39
N GLU A 217 16.78 11.25 0.78
CA GLU A 217 17.69 12.11 1.54
C GLU A 217 19.14 11.83 1.15
N LYS A 218 19.78 12.81 0.51
CA LYS A 218 21.16 12.67 -0.01
C LYS A 218 22.20 12.23 1.02
N ALA A 219 21.98 12.56 2.30
CA ALA A 219 22.84 12.16 3.40
C ALA A 219 22.78 10.64 3.73
N TYR A 220 21.70 9.98 3.32
CA TYR A 220 21.41 8.57 3.57
C TYR A 220 21.37 7.74 2.28
N TRP A 221 21.76 8.34 1.17
CA TRP A 221 21.89 7.62 -0.08
C TRP A 221 22.99 6.56 0.05
N PRO A 222 22.97 5.53 -0.80
CA PRO A 222 24.07 4.58 -0.89
C PRO A 222 25.38 5.20 -1.41
N ASN A 223 25.49 6.53 -1.49
CA ASN A 223 26.72 7.26 -1.83
C ASN A 223 27.83 7.08 -0.77
N THR A 224 27.48 6.55 0.42
CA THR A 224 28.46 6.07 1.41
C THR A 224 28.99 4.68 1.12
N VAL A 225 28.36 3.94 0.19
CA VAL A 225 28.76 2.59 -0.18
C VAL A 225 29.70 2.69 -1.38
N GLU A 226 30.88 2.06 -1.31
CA GLU A 226 31.97 2.17 -2.30
C GLU A 226 31.60 1.58 -3.67
N ASN A 227 31.75 2.32 -4.78
CA ASN A 227 31.45 1.79 -6.12
C ASN A 227 32.32 0.55 -6.43
N THR A 228 31.69 -0.52 -6.93
CA THR A 228 32.39 -1.76 -7.30
C THR A 228 32.52 -1.95 -8.82
N TYR A 229 32.03 -0.98 -9.59
CA TYR A 229 32.09 -1.01 -11.05
C TYR A 229 32.32 0.40 -11.61
N ASP A 230 33.14 0.52 -12.65
CA ASP A 230 33.39 1.76 -13.38
C ASP A 230 33.11 1.53 -14.87
N PRO A 231 32.06 2.15 -15.45
CA PRO A 231 31.71 1.97 -16.86
C PRO A 231 32.73 2.62 -17.82
N TYR A 232 33.61 3.50 -17.33
CA TYR A 232 34.60 4.19 -18.15
C TYR A 232 35.95 3.50 -18.17
N GLN A 233 36.16 2.52 -17.29
CA GLN A 233 37.31 1.65 -17.36
C GLN A 233 37.04 0.49 -18.35
N PRO A 234 38.07 0.08 -19.11
CA PRO A 234 37.97 -1.04 -20.04
C PRO A 234 37.85 -2.39 -19.34
#